data_AF-A0A2E5L7T9-F1
#
_entry.id   AF-A0A2E5L7T9-F1
#
_cell.length_a   1.000
_cell.length_b   1.000
_cell.length_c   1.000
_cell.angle_alpha   90.00
_cell.angle_beta   90.00
_cell.angle_gamma   90.00
#
_symmetry.space_group_name_H-M   'P 1'
#
loop_
_entity.id
_entity.type
_entity.pdbx_description
1 polymer ?
#
loop_
_entity_poly.entity_id
_entity_poly.type
_entity_poly.pdbx_seq_one_letter_code
_entity_poly.pdbx_strand_id
1 'polypeptide(L)'
;MKTFANILIVSVGMFFLTDSIAMPKVSKPQAAKEQIKMETIKIIHMDPTQLDNIELSPENGYSFMEIIAGNNPEAGTLNSYKSVDGKFNAGLSEYSKMTLRLKDWPQDEFMYFLEGQVEITNEDGSSKVYGPGDAIVMPKGFSGTWRQLSTIKKIHVSYP
;
A
#
# COMPACT_ATOMS: atom_id res chain seq x y z
N MET A 1 -5.39 37.98 70.47
CA MET A 1 -6.55 37.24 71.04
C MET A 1 -6.97 36.15 70.08
N LYS A 2 -6.56 34.91 70.37
CA LYS A 2 -7.30 33.65 70.19
C LYS A 2 -6.47 32.58 70.89
N THR A 3 -7.10 31.95 71.87
CA THR A 3 -6.55 31.02 72.87
C THR A 3 -6.81 29.57 72.42
N PHE A 4 -6.43 28.60 73.27
CA PHE A 4 -6.53 27.13 73.21
C PHE A 4 -5.23 26.45 72.74
N ALA A 5 -4.32 25.93 73.58
CA ALA A 5 -4.33 25.10 74.80
C ALA A 5 -4.21 23.58 74.55
N ASN A 6 -3.06 23.06 75.01
CA ASN A 6 -2.74 21.75 75.62
C ASN A 6 -2.80 20.42 74.84
N ILE A 7 -1.71 19.64 74.96
CA ILE A 7 -1.56 18.26 75.53
C ILE A 7 -0.15 17.77 75.08
N LEU A 8 0.89 17.73 75.92
CA LEU A 8 1.29 16.82 77.03
C LEU A 8 1.91 15.46 76.59
N ILE A 9 3.24 15.37 76.77
CA ILE A 9 4.12 14.22 77.17
C ILE A 9 4.15 13.00 76.20
N VAL A 10 5.28 12.42 75.79
CA VAL A 10 6.12 11.44 76.51
C VAL A 10 7.46 11.25 75.76
N SER A 11 8.56 11.28 76.53
CA SER A 11 9.92 10.83 76.17
C SER A 11 9.96 9.35 75.78
N VAL A 12 10.83 8.93 74.85
CA VAL A 12 11.69 7.72 74.96
C VAL A 12 12.53 7.56 73.68
N GLY A 13 13.82 7.27 73.86
CA GLY A 13 14.50 6.29 73.01
C GLY A 13 15.56 6.82 72.05
N MET A 14 16.72 7.19 72.60
CA MET A 14 17.97 7.15 71.86
C MET A 14 18.37 5.67 71.69
N PHE A 15 18.11 5.09 70.52
CA PHE A 15 18.65 3.79 70.13
C PHE A 15 19.69 3.99 69.03
N PHE A 16 20.96 3.80 69.39
CA PHE A 16 21.99 3.46 68.44
C PHE A 16 21.83 1.97 68.13
N LEU A 17 21.50 1.66 66.88
CA LEU A 17 21.69 0.33 66.32
C LEU A 17 22.49 0.50 65.04
N THR A 18 23.77 0.15 65.18
CA THR A 18 24.66 -0.20 64.10
C THR A 18 24.12 -1.44 63.43
N ASP A 19 23.62 -1.32 62.21
CA ASP A 19 23.55 -2.44 61.27
C ASP A 19 23.75 -1.92 59.86
N SER A 20 24.77 -2.49 59.22
CA SER A 20 25.19 -2.19 57.86
C SER A 20 24.09 -2.64 56.90
N ILE A 21 23.29 -1.70 56.40
CA ILE A 21 22.31 -1.98 55.33
C ILE A 21 23.11 -2.25 54.05
N ALA A 22 23.22 -3.52 53.67
CA ALA A 22 23.68 -3.89 52.35
C ALA A 22 22.69 -3.32 51.31
N MET A 23 23.17 -2.40 50.47
CA MET A 23 22.39 -1.90 49.34
C MET A 23 22.07 -3.04 48.37
N PRO A 24 20.83 -3.17 47.88
CA PRO A 24 20.53 -4.10 46.81
C PRO A 24 21.28 -3.64 45.55
N LYS A 25 22.00 -4.55 44.89
CA LYS A 25 22.56 -4.30 43.56
C LYS A 25 21.40 -3.98 42.62
N VAL A 26 21.27 -2.71 42.24
CA VAL A 26 20.41 -2.29 41.13
C VAL A 26 20.98 -2.93 39.87
N SER A 27 20.37 -4.04 39.44
CA SER A 27 20.61 -4.56 38.11
C SER A 27 20.14 -3.50 37.12
N LYS A 28 21.04 -3.08 36.21
CA LYS A 28 20.66 -2.23 35.08
C LYS A 28 19.48 -2.89 34.36
N PRO A 29 18.48 -2.14 33.88
CA PRO A 29 17.50 -2.70 32.99
C PRO A 29 18.25 -3.18 31.75
N GLN A 30 18.36 -4.49 31.59
CA GLN A 30 18.68 -5.11 30.32
C GLN A 30 17.50 -4.74 29.43
N ALA A 31 17.62 -3.64 28.69
CA ALA A 31 16.76 -3.37 27.56
C ALA A 31 16.85 -4.61 26.69
N ALA A 32 15.79 -5.42 26.73
CA ALA A 32 15.58 -6.49 25.80
C ALA A 32 15.70 -5.82 24.43
N LYS A 33 16.82 -6.07 23.75
CA LYS A 33 16.98 -5.76 22.34
C LYS A 33 15.90 -6.57 21.66
N GLU A 34 14.77 -5.91 21.44
CA GLU A 34 13.72 -6.34 20.55
C GLU A 34 14.45 -6.63 19.23
N GLN A 35 14.62 -7.91 18.97
CA GLN A 35 15.33 -8.42 17.82
C GLN A 35 14.40 -8.18 16.64
N ILE A 36 14.36 -6.94 16.17
CA ILE A 36 13.83 -6.60 14.86
C ILE A 36 14.66 -7.46 13.90
N LYS A 37 14.06 -8.53 13.40
CA LYS A 37 14.50 -9.18 12.17
C LYS A 37 14.38 -8.08 11.12
N MET A 38 15.48 -7.36 10.89
CA MET A 38 15.62 -6.52 9.71
C MET A 38 15.60 -7.50 8.54
N GLU A 39 14.42 -7.83 8.03
CA GLU A 39 14.35 -8.46 6.72
C GLU A 39 15.10 -7.54 5.77
N THR A 40 16.17 -8.05 5.18
CA THR A 40 17.01 -7.27 4.29
C THR A 40 16.12 -6.75 3.17
N ILE A 41 15.97 -5.42 3.08
CA ILE A 41 15.23 -4.77 2.00
C ILE A 41 15.93 -5.14 0.69
N LYS A 42 15.19 -5.76 -0.23
CA LYS A 42 15.69 -6.20 -1.54
C LYS A 42 15.01 -5.40 -2.64
N ILE A 43 15.71 -5.22 -3.76
CA ILE A 43 15.10 -4.74 -5.00
C ILE A 43 14.11 -5.79 -5.50
N ILE A 44 12.94 -5.33 -5.91
CA ILE A 44 11.92 -6.16 -6.57
C ILE A 44 12.17 -6.10 -8.08
N HIS A 45 12.54 -7.23 -8.67
CA HIS A 45 12.65 -7.38 -10.11
C HIS A 45 11.28 -7.79 -10.68
N MET A 46 10.69 -6.94 -11.52
CA MET A 46 9.50 -7.29 -12.30
C MET A 46 9.95 -7.87 -13.64
N ASP A 47 9.72 -9.17 -13.83
CA ASP A 47 10.04 -9.89 -15.07
C ASP A 47 8.78 -10.03 -15.93
N PRO A 48 8.66 -9.29 -17.04
CA PRO A 48 7.49 -9.35 -17.92
C PRO A 48 7.15 -10.76 -18.44
N THR A 49 8.14 -11.66 -18.53
CA THR A 49 7.92 -13.04 -19.02
C THR A 49 7.05 -13.86 -18.06
N GLN A 50 6.90 -13.42 -16.82
CA GLN A 50 5.97 -14.03 -15.86
C GLN A 50 4.51 -13.93 -16.32
N LEU A 51 4.17 -12.95 -17.20
CA LEU A 51 2.83 -12.83 -17.77
C LEU A 51 2.44 -14.02 -18.65
N ASP A 52 3.40 -14.75 -19.22
CA ASP A 52 3.11 -15.86 -20.15
C ASP A 52 2.46 -17.08 -19.49
N ASN A 53 2.46 -17.14 -18.16
CA ASN A 53 1.95 -18.27 -17.37
C ASN A 53 0.93 -17.86 -16.31
N ILE A 54 0.36 -16.65 -16.40
CA ILE A 54 -0.61 -16.21 -15.41
C ILE A 54 -1.95 -16.88 -15.65
N GLU A 55 -2.67 -17.13 -14.56
CA GLU A 55 -4.08 -17.49 -14.65
C GLU A 55 -4.89 -16.23 -14.97
N LEU A 56 -5.70 -16.32 -16.03
CA LEU A 56 -6.69 -15.31 -16.35
C LEU A 56 -8.05 -15.72 -15.78
N SER A 57 -8.82 -14.73 -15.34
CA SER A 57 -10.15 -14.94 -14.79
C SER A 57 -11.14 -13.96 -15.42
N PRO A 58 -12.45 -14.29 -15.47
CA PRO A 58 -13.45 -13.40 -16.04
C PRO A 58 -13.45 -12.01 -15.38
N GLU A 59 -13.38 -10.97 -16.20
CA GLU A 59 -13.47 -9.57 -15.80
C GLU A 59 -14.94 -9.14 -15.80
N ASN A 60 -15.41 -8.64 -14.66
CA ASN A 60 -16.82 -8.32 -14.42
C ASN A 60 -17.09 -6.81 -14.28
N GLY A 61 -16.05 -5.98 -14.27
CA GLY A 61 -16.17 -4.54 -14.13
C GLY A 61 -16.25 -4.07 -12.68
N TYR A 62 -16.26 -2.75 -12.52
CA TYR A 62 -16.44 -2.04 -11.26
C TYR A 62 -17.37 -0.84 -11.46
N SER A 63 -17.81 -0.19 -10.38
CA SER A 63 -18.65 1.02 -10.47
C SER A 63 -18.00 2.18 -11.25
N PHE A 64 -16.67 2.25 -11.25
CA PHE A 64 -15.85 3.22 -12.00
C PHE A 64 -15.37 2.68 -13.36
N MET A 65 -15.67 1.42 -13.69
CA MET A 65 -15.20 0.70 -14.87
C MET A 65 -16.29 -0.23 -15.39
N GLU A 66 -17.14 0.28 -16.28
CA GLU A 66 -18.21 -0.49 -16.90
C GLU A 66 -17.70 -1.16 -18.19
N ILE A 67 -17.85 -2.48 -18.32
CA ILE A 67 -17.56 -3.19 -19.56
C ILE A 67 -18.72 -2.97 -20.52
N ILE A 68 -18.46 -2.26 -21.63
CA ILE A 68 -19.48 -1.92 -22.63
C ILE A 68 -19.35 -2.71 -23.93
N ALA A 69 -18.21 -3.37 -24.16
CA ALA A 69 -18.03 -4.35 -25.22
C ALA A 69 -16.88 -5.32 -24.89
N GLY A 70 -16.97 -6.56 -25.38
CA GLY A 70 -16.02 -7.64 -25.12
C GLY A 70 -16.74 -8.98 -25.08
N ASN A 71 -16.09 -10.05 -25.51
CA ASN A 71 -16.69 -11.40 -25.47
C ASN A 71 -16.09 -12.17 -24.30
N ASN A 72 -16.81 -12.21 -23.16
CA ASN A 72 -16.34 -12.80 -21.90
C ASN A 72 -14.89 -12.39 -21.59
N PRO A 73 -14.64 -11.08 -21.41
CA PRO A 73 -13.29 -10.61 -21.19
C PRO A 73 -12.68 -11.22 -19.92
N GLU A 74 -11.37 -11.36 -19.93
CA GLU A 74 -10.60 -11.97 -18.85
C GLU A 74 -9.41 -11.07 -18.52
N ALA A 75 -8.98 -11.14 -17.27
CA ALA A 75 -7.85 -10.37 -16.76
C ALA A 75 -7.04 -11.21 -15.77
N GLY A 76 -5.75 -10.90 -15.68
CA GLY A 76 -4.84 -11.45 -14.69
C GLY A 76 -3.84 -10.41 -14.23
N THR A 77 -3.44 -10.47 -12.96
CA THR A 77 -2.53 -9.50 -12.34
C THR A 77 -1.52 -10.19 -11.44
N LEU A 78 -0.26 -9.84 -11.59
CA LEU A 78 0.83 -10.19 -10.68
C LEU A 78 1.17 -8.97 -9.83
N ASN A 79 0.79 -9.03 -8.55
CA ASN A 79 1.14 -7.99 -7.58
C ASN A 79 2.61 -8.16 -7.16
N SER A 80 3.51 -7.36 -7.74
CA SER A 80 4.94 -7.48 -7.50
C SER A 80 5.40 -6.78 -6.23
N TYR A 81 4.82 -5.63 -5.90
CA TYR A 81 5.18 -4.86 -4.71
C TYR A 81 4.02 -4.01 -4.18
N LYS A 82 3.99 -3.86 -2.85
CA LYS A 82 3.12 -2.94 -2.12
C LYS A 82 3.90 -2.25 -1.02
N SER A 83 3.77 -0.93 -0.89
CA SER A 83 4.41 -0.17 0.19
C SER A 83 3.84 -0.54 1.57
N VAL A 84 4.61 -0.23 2.62
CA VAL A 84 4.21 -0.48 4.02
C VAL A 84 2.89 0.19 4.40
N ASP A 85 2.63 1.39 3.89
CA ASP A 85 1.36 2.11 4.08
C ASP A 85 0.24 1.65 3.13
N GLY A 86 0.56 0.73 2.21
CA GLY A 86 -0.37 0.13 1.26
C GLY A 86 -0.82 1.03 0.12
N LYS A 87 -0.28 2.25 0.01
CA LYS A 87 -0.71 3.23 -1.00
C LYS A 87 -0.03 3.03 -2.35
N PHE A 88 1.25 2.73 -2.37
CA PHE A 88 1.98 2.47 -3.61
C PHE A 88 1.90 0.99 -3.95
N ASN A 89 1.34 0.66 -5.11
CA ASN A 89 1.28 -0.70 -5.62
C ASN A 89 1.95 -0.75 -6.99
N ALA A 90 2.72 -1.79 -7.28
CA ALA A 90 3.34 -2.01 -8.58
C ALA A 90 3.22 -3.47 -9.00
N GLY A 91 2.97 -3.70 -10.27
CA GLY A 91 2.79 -5.05 -10.79
C GLY A 91 2.74 -5.14 -12.30
N LEU A 92 2.46 -6.36 -12.76
CA LEU A 92 2.25 -6.72 -14.16
C LEU A 92 0.81 -7.14 -14.33
N SER A 93 0.20 -6.80 -15.47
CA SER A 93 -1.17 -7.26 -15.76
C SER A 93 -1.39 -7.53 -17.24
N GLU A 94 -2.29 -8.47 -17.49
CA GLU A 94 -2.80 -8.82 -18.81
C GLU A 94 -4.31 -8.70 -18.82
N TYR A 95 -4.83 -8.15 -19.91
CA TYR A 95 -6.26 -7.98 -20.14
C TYR A 95 -6.61 -8.42 -21.56
N SER A 96 -7.59 -9.31 -21.69
CA SER A 96 -8.15 -9.66 -22.98
C SER A 96 -9.03 -8.54 -23.54
N LYS A 97 -9.22 -8.53 -24.85
CA LYS A 97 -9.85 -7.43 -25.57
C LYS A 97 -11.22 -7.03 -25.01
N MET A 98 -11.31 -5.80 -24.52
CA MET A 98 -12.56 -5.18 -24.07
C MET A 98 -12.63 -3.67 -24.33
N THR A 99 -13.83 -3.11 -24.28
CA THR A 99 -14.08 -1.67 -24.24
C THR A 99 -14.75 -1.33 -22.93
N LEU A 100 -14.19 -0.33 -22.24
CA LEU A 100 -14.62 0.13 -20.94
C LEU A 100 -15.11 1.57 -21.03
N ARG A 101 -16.21 1.86 -20.33
CA ARG A 101 -16.57 3.22 -19.94
C ARG A 101 -16.00 3.47 -18.54
N LEU A 102 -15.11 4.44 -18.44
CA LEU A 102 -14.46 4.83 -17.20
C LEU A 102 -15.15 6.05 -16.62
N LYS A 103 -15.38 6.04 -15.30
CA LYS A 103 -16.02 7.14 -14.59
C LYS A 103 -15.35 7.33 -13.23
N ASP A 104 -14.85 8.52 -12.98
CA ASP A 104 -14.23 8.92 -11.71
C ASP A 104 -13.17 7.90 -11.23
N TRP A 105 -12.14 7.71 -12.06
CA TRP A 105 -11.10 6.71 -11.80
C TRP A 105 -10.48 6.89 -10.40
N PRO A 106 -10.38 5.85 -9.56
CA PRO A 106 -10.23 6.04 -8.12
C PRO A 106 -8.80 6.37 -7.65
N GLN A 107 -7.80 6.27 -8.53
CA GLN A 107 -6.38 6.31 -8.18
C GLN A 107 -5.57 7.01 -9.27
N ASP A 108 -4.42 7.56 -8.93
CA ASP A 108 -3.42 7.90 -9.94
C ASP A 108 -2.73 6.60 -10.38
N GLU A 109 -2.68 6.34 -11.68
CA GLU A 109 -2.07 5.12 -12.22
C GLU A 109 -1.10 5.43 -13.35
N PHE A 110 0.16 5.04 -13.17
CA PHE A 110 1.13 4.97 -14.26
C PHE A 110 1.03 3.60 -14.93
N MET A 111 1.08 3.60 -16.26
CA MET A 111 1.08 2.38 -17.07
C MET A 111 2.16 2.45 -18.14
N TYR A 112 2.85 1.33 -18.34
CA TYR A 112 3.79 1.13 -19.42
C TYR A 112 3.37 -0.11 -20.22
N PHE A 113 3.09 0.06 -21.50
CA PHE A 113 2.58 -1.01 -22.34
C PHE A 113 3.72 -1.87 -22.87
N LEU A 114 3.57 -3.19 -22.69
CA LEU A 114 4.51 -4.22 -23.11
C LEU A 114 4.04 -4.90 -24.40
N GLU A 115 2.73 -5.14 -24.51
CA GLU A 115 2.12 -5.82 -25.64
C GLU A 115 0.74 -5.22 -25.91
N GLY A 116 0.29 -5.31 -27.16
CA GLY A 116 -1.04 -4.91 -27.59
C GLY A 116 -1.25 -3.42 -27.73
N GLN A 117 -2.50 -3.03 -28.01
CA GLN A 117 -2.86 -1.64 -28.22
C GLN A 117 -4.17 -1.26 -27.51
N VAL A 118 -4.22 -0.03 -27.03
CA VAL A 118 -5.42 0.60 -26.50
C VAL A 118 -5.62 1.96 -27.13
N GLU A 119 -6.86 2.26 -27.50
CA GLU A 119 -7.31 3.62 -27.80
C GLU A 119 -7.98 4.21 -26.56
N ILE A 120 -7.55 5.39 -26.15
CA ILE A 120 -8.12 6.12 -25.01
C ILE A 120 -8.75 7.40 -25.54
N THR A 121 -10.02 7.59 -25.22
CA THR A 121 -10.81 8.77 -25.60
C THR A 121 -11.19 9.56 -24.36
N ASN A 122 -10.80 10.84 -24.33
CA ASN A 122 -11.11 11.80 -23.28
C ASN A 122 -12.58 12.28 -23.39
N GLU A 123 -13.10 12.92 -22.35
CA GLU A 123 -14.48 13.48 -22.36
C GLU A 123 -14.67 14.59 -23.40
N ASP A 124 -13.61 15.31 -23.78
CA ASP A 124 -13.65 16.31 -24.85
C ASP A 124 -13.69 15.69 -26.27
N GLY A 125 -13.67 14.35 -26.35
CA GLY A 125 -13.70 13.57 -27.59
C GLY A 125 -12.34 13.38 -28.25
N SER A 126 -11.26 13.99 -27.73
CA SER A 126 -9.91 13.71 -28.22
C SER A 126 -9.52 12.28 -27.91
N SER A 127 -8.83 11.63 -28.84
CA SER A 127 -8.49 10.22 -28.75
C SER A 127 -7.08 9.94 -29.25
N LYS A 128 -6.41 8.98 -28.61
CA LYS A 128 -5.07 8.53 -29.00
C LYS A 128 -4.90 7.02 -28.76
N VAL A 129 -4.18 6.37 -29.66
CA VAL A 129 -3.76 4.98 -29.53
C VAL A 129 -2.38 4.91 -28.86
N TYR A 130 -2.25 3.98 -27.92
CA TYR A 130 -1.02 3.64 -27.22
C TYR A 130 -0.73 2.15 -27.41
N GLY A 131 0.55 1.79 -27.49
CA GLY A 131 1.02 0.43 -27.68
C GLY A 131 2.40 0.19 -27.07
N PRO A 132 3.12 -0.88 -27.48
CA PRO A 132 4.36 -1.28 -26.83
C PRO A 132 5.41 -0.17 -26.82
N GLY A 133 5.95 0.14 -25.65
CA GLY A 133 6.91 1.22 -25.45
C GLY A 133 6.30 2.58 -25.06
N ASP A 134 4.98 2.74 -25.19
CA ASP A 134 4.29 3.93 -24.69
C ASP A 134 4.11 3.86 -23.16
N ALA A 135 4.19 5.04 -22.55
CA ALA A 135 3.89 5.25 -21.13
C ALA A 135 2.78 6.29 -20.99
N ILE A 136 1.86 6.05 -20.06
CA ILE A 136 0.79 6.99 -19.72
C ILE A 136 0.66 7.13 -18.21
N VAL A 137 0.05 8.24 -17.80
CA VAL A 137 -0.54 8.41 -16.48
C VAL A 137 -2.03 8.59 -16.69
N MET A 138 -2.83 7.78 -16.00
CA MET A 138 -4.26 7.98 -15.84
C MET A 138 -4.48 8.67 -14.49
N PRO A 139 -4.85 9.96 -14.48
CA PRO A 139 -5.06 10.68 -13.23
C PRO A 139 -6.28 10.18 -12.47
N LYS A 140 -6.25 10.30 -11.15
CA LYS A 140 -7.44 10.16 -10.32
C LYS A 140 -8.53 11.13 -10.79
N GLY A 141 -9.76 10.64 -10.86
CA GLY A 141 -10.93 11.36 -11.37
C GLY A 141 -11.11 11.27 -12.88
N PHE A 142 -10.22 10.58 -13.61
CA PHE A 142 -10.36 10.40 -15.06
C PHE A 142 -11.71 9.75 -15.41
N SER A 143 -12.36 10.31 -16.42
CA SER A 143 -13.56 9.78 -17.05
C SER A 143 -13.35 9.78 -18.57
N GLY A 144 -13.86 8.75 -19.24
CA GLY A 144 -13.61 8.58 -20.67
C GLY A 144 -13.90 7.17 -21.15
N THR A 145 -13.37 6.83 -22.34
CA THR A 145 -13.48 5.49 -22.90
C THR A 145 -12.10 4.86 -23.07
N TRP A 146 -11.97 3.61 -22.65
CA TRP A 146 -10.78 2.78 -22.83
C TRP A 146 -11.12 1.61 -23.75
N ARG A 147 -10.61 1.63 -24.98
CA ARG A 147 -10.90 0.61 -26.00
C ARG A 147 -9.66 -0.19 -26.33
N GLN A 148 -9.57 -1.40 -25.81
CA GLN A 148 -8.49 -2.31 -26.15
C GLN A 148 -8.71 -2.84 -27.59
N LEU A 149 -7.70 -2.66 -28.44
CA LEU A 149 -7.77 -3.08 -29.84
C LEU A 149 -7.33 -4.55 -30.00
N SER A 150 -6.54 -5.04 -29.04
CA SER A 150 -6.07 -6.43 -28.88
C SER A 150 -6.00 -6.77 -27.38
N THR A 151 -5.60 -8.00 -27.05
CA THR A 151 -5.06 -8.29 -25.70
C THR A 151 -3.92 -7.33 -25.40
N ILE A 152 -3.84 -6.83 -24.17
CA ILE A 152 -2.77 -5.94 -23.72
C ILE A 152 -2.02 -6.55 -22.53
N LYS A 153 -0.71 -6.33 -22.50
CA LYS A 153 0.15 -6.57 -21.32
C LYS A 153 0.76 -5.25 -20.89
N LYS A 154 0.75 -4.95 -19.58
CA LYS A 154 1.31 -3.71 -19.04
C LYS A 154 2.03 -3.90 -17.71
N ILE A 155 3.00 -3.03 -17.45
CA ILE A 155 3.42 -2.69 -16.09
C ILE A 155 2.44 -1.63 -15.60
N HIS A 156 1.96 -1.76 -14.37
CA HIS A 156 1.14 -0.75 -13.72
C HIS A 156 1.77 -0.35 -12.37
N VAL A 157 1.59 0.93 -12.03
CA VAL A 157 1.88 1.46 -10.71
C VAL A 157 0.69 2.32 -10.30
N SER A 158 0.11 2.08 -9.13
CA SER A 158 -1.03 2.84 -8.65
C SER A 158 -0.82 3.46 -7.27
N TYR A 159 -1.51 4.59 -7.06
CA TYR A 159 -1.54 5.33 -5.81
C TYR A 159 -2.95 5.94 -5.57
N PRO A 160 -3.62 5.61 -4.45
CA PRO A 160 -5.00 6.03 -4.17
C PRO A 160 -5.15 7.49 -3.72
#